data_AF-A0A1A8VR02-F1
#
_entry.id   AF-A0A1A8VR02-F1
#
_cell.length_a   1.000
_cell.length_b   1.000
_cell.length_c   1.000
_cell.angle_alpha   90.00
_cell.angle_beta   90.00
_cell.angle_gamma   90.00
#
_symmetry.space_group_name_H-M   'P 1'
#
loop_
_entity.id
_entity.type
_entity.pdbx_description
1 polymer ?
#
loop_
_entity_poly.entity_id
_entity_poly.type
_entity_poly.pdbx_seq_one_letter_code
_entity_poly.pdbx_strand_id
1 'polypeptide(L)'
;MSHKKYNLSGSPLFKFTKELNNVIEFCAFCSACDKEEYFTRNYGLKVLCYNFANNLEKIYNNFSKNTELNDKRCNDFLYWWYYNLNYTYNKLSTSEYNKIVNAFKAVWKNIEILQKNQSDKLCKNYFEPLKSFEKCEKEKTVSDYCENYDFIKKELKKSNVNCAGFYYYLTENSNLYEKTVSKCRENEKNYCLGFNDCHTYDPKLLLDDGKCKQTKQAETERDNLEELAGKSTLCPPESRCVEDAFIYRSITFSDYRFISLIVLSIWAILLSLFFLYKFTPFGSSINNILRRKNIIKKNIHEEEFHELLESDSEDAPINFINREYRITYNRD
;
A
#
# COMPACT_ATOMS: atom_id res chain seq x y z
N MET A 1 -10.11 -25.96 12.62
CA MET A 1 -10.41 -24.75 11.81
C MET A 1 -9.08 -24.07 11.52
N SER A 2 -8.55 -24.27 10.30
CA SER A 2 -7.29 -23.66 9.86
C SER A 2 -7.53 -22.17 9.60
N HIS A 3 -6.84 -21.30 10.35
CA HIS A 3 -6.88 -19.83 10.20
C HIS A 3 -6.02 -19.30 9.02
N LYS A 4 -5.82 -20.10 7.97
CA LYS A 4 -5.01 -19.67 6.83
C LYS A 4 -5.88 -19.02 5.76
N LYS A 5 -6.29 -17.78 5.99
CA LYS A 5 -6.90 -16.94 4.94
C LYS A 5 -5.84 -16.67 3.87
N TYR A 6 -5.88 -17.41 2.76
CA TYR A 6 -4.91 -17.23 1.67
C TYR A 6 -5.36 -16.09 0.76
N ASN A 7 -4.56 -15.03 0.73
CA ASN A 7 -4.67 -14.02 -0.32
C ASN A 7 -4.07 -14.58 -1.61
N LEU A 8 -4.85 -14.57 -2.70
CA LEU A 8 -4.41 -14.95 -4.04
C LEU A 8 -3.45 -13.91 -4.59
N SER A 9 -2.19 -13.99 -4.15
CA SER A 9 -1.13 -13.06 -4.57
C SER A 9 -1.00 -13.08 -6.09
N GLY A 10 -1.17 -11.92 -6.71
CA GLY A 10 -1.15 -11.79 -8.17
C GLY A 10 -2.53 -11.80 -8.85
N SER A 11 -3.63 -12.05 -8.12
CA SER A 11 -4.96 -11.89 -8.72
C SER A 11 -5.25 -10.42 -9.06
N PRO A 12 -6.07 -10.15 -10.11
CA PRO A 12 -6.48 -8.79 -10.45
C PRO A 12 -7.11 -8.05 -9.26
N LEU A 13 -7.92 -8.74 -8.45
CA LEU A 13 -8.49 -8.22 -7.20
C LEU A 13 -7.42 -7.76 -6.22
N PHE A 14 -6.41 -8.61 -5.96
CA PHE A 14 -5.33 -8.28 -5.03
C PHE A 14 -4.56 -7.04 -5.50
N LYS A 15 -4.27 -6.97 -6.81
CA LYS A 15 -3.61 -5.83 -7.43
C LYS A 15 -4.43 -4.54 -7.27
N PHE A 16 -5.72 -4.58 -7.60
CA PHE A 16 -6.60 -3.40 -7.47
C PHE A 16 -6.73 -2.93 -6.02
N THR A 17 -6.89 -3.85 -5.07
CA THR A 17 -6.95 -3.51 -3.64
C THR A 17 -5.67 -2.83 -3.16
N LYS A 18 -4.50 -3.28 -3.65
CA LYS A 18 -3.23 -2.62 -3.37
C LYS A 18 -3.17 -1.23 -4.00
N GLU A 19 -3.61 -1.09 -5.24
CA GLU A 19 -3.66 0.20 -5.96
C GLU A 19 -4.48 1.27 -5.22
N LEU A 20 -5.59 0.88 -4.57
CA LEU A 20 -6.40 1.79 -3.75
C LEU A 20 -5.66 2.35 -2.53
N ASN A 21 -4.61 1.67 -2.06
CA ASN A 21 -3.81 2.07 -0.90
C ASN A 21 -2.43 2.62 -1.28
N ASN A 22 -2.14 2.80 -2.58
CA ASN A 22 -0.87 3.34 -3.03
C ASN A 22 -0.72 4.82 -2.68
N VAL A 23 0.52 5.24 -2.45
CA VAL A 23 0.90 6.65 -2.27
C VAL A 23 0.45 7.47 -3.49
N ILE A 24 -0.02 8.69 -3.23
CA ILE A 24 -0.42 9.63 -4.27
C ILE A 24 0.85 10.23 -4.88
N GLU A 25 1.10 9.94 -6.16
CA GLU A 25 2.19 10.57 -6.92
C GLU A 25 1.69 11.83 -7.63
N PHE A 26 0.66 11.68 -8.47
CA PHE A 26 -0.01 12.74 -9.19
C PHE A 26 -1.53 12.54 -9.10
N CYS A 27 -2.27 13.63 -8.88
CA CYS A 27 -3.73 13.58 -8.74
C CYS A 27 -4.35 14.91 -9.15
N ALA A 28 -4.91 14.98 -10.36
CA ALA A 28 -5.62 16.16 -10.84
C ALA A 28 -6.94 16.37 -10.07
N PHE A 29 -7.60 15.27 -9.68
CA PHE A 29 -8.91 15.34 -9.01
C PHE A 29 -8.80 15.83 -7.56
N CYS A 30 -7.61 15.74 -6.94
CA CYS A 30 -7.40 16.13 -5.55
C CYS A 30 -7.67 17.61 -5.28
N SER A 31 -7.55 18.47 -6.29
CA SER A 31 -7.92 19.89 -6.19
C SER A 31 -9.41 20.11 -5.84
N ALA A 32 -10.28 19.12 -6.08
CA ALA A 32 -11.67 19.18 -5.68
C ALA A 32 -11.85 19.10 -4.15
N CYS A 33 -10.93 18.42 -3.45
CA CYS A 33 -10.91 18.37 -1.99
C CYS A 33 -10.58 19.71 -1.35
N ASP A 34 -9.75 20.53 -2.00
CA ASP A 34 -9.37 21.85 -1.48
C ASP A 34 -10.50 22.89 -1.59
N LYS A 35 -11.46 22.65 -2.50
CA LYS A 35 -12.64 23.50 -2.67
C LYS A 35 -13.72 23.25 -1.61
N GLU A 36 -13.62 22.15 -0.88
CA GLU A 36 -14.60 21.76 0.14
C GLU A 36 -14.09 22.15 1.54
N GLU A 37 -14.62 23.23 2.10
CA GLU A 37 -14.13 23.83 3.36
C GLU A 37 -14.14 22.81 4.51
N TYR A 38 -15.08 21.86 4.49
CA TYR A 38 -15.22 20.82 5.52
C TYR A 38 -13.91 20.04 5.76
N PHE A 39 -13.10 19.82 4.72
CA PHE A 39 -11.82 19.10 4.84
C PHE A 39 -10.67 19.96 5.35
N THR A 40 -10.80 21.29 5.35
CA THR A 40 -9.71 22.21 5.70
C THR A 40 -9.30 22.09 7.17
N ARG A 41 -10.24 21.77 8.05
CA ARG A 41 -10.04 21.78 9.51
C ARG A 41 -9.60 20.43 10.09
N ASN A 42 -9.65 19.36 9.29
CA ASN A 42 -9.34 18.01 9.75
C ASN A 42 -8.36 17.35 8.79
N TYR A 43 -7.08 17.30 9.19
CA TYR A 43 -6.00 16.73 8.39
C TYR A 43 -6.28 15.28 7.98
N GLY A 44 -6.81 14.45 8.88
CA GLY A 44 -7.14 13.06 8.60
C GLY A 44 -8.22 12.93 7.51
N LEU A 45 -9.29 13.73 7.60
CA LEU A 45 -10.32 13.76 6.58
C LEU A 45 -9.81 14.33 5.26
N LYS A 46 -8.91 15.32 5.30
CA LYS A 46 -8.27 15.86 4.10
C LYS A 46 -7.44 14.80 3.38
N VAL A 47 -6.62 14.04 4.11
CA VAL A 47 -5.86 12.91 3.56
C VAL A 47 -6.79 11.84 2.98
N LEU A 48 -7.87 11.49 3.69
CA LEU A 48 -8.86 10.54 3.18
C LEU A 48 -9.54 11.06 1.90
N CYS A 49 -9.87 12.35 1.83
CA CYS A 49 -10.41 12.99 0.63
C CYS A 49 -9.44 12.89 -0.55
N TYR A 50 -8.16 13.18 -0.33
CA TYR A 50 -7.16 13.12 -1.39
C TYR A 50 -7.00 11.69 -1.91
N ASN A 51 -6.97 10.69 -1.03
CA ASN A 51 -6.95 9.28 -1.46
C ASN A 51 -8.22 8.90 -2.22
N PHE A 52 -9.39 9.38 -1.77
CA PHE A 52 -10.67 9.18 -2.45
C PHE A 52 -10.64 9.77 -3.87
N ALA A 53 -10.24 11.02 -4.04
CA ALA A 53 -10.16 11.70 -5.34
C ALA A 53 -9.13 11.03 -6.27
N ASN A 54 -7.96 10.65 -5.75
CA ASN A 54 -6.93 9.93 -6.49
C ASN A 54 -7.42 8.57 -6.98
N ASN A 55 -8.09 7.80 -6.12
CA ASN A 55 -8.61 6.49 -6.50
C ASN A 55 -9.74 6.60 -7.52
N LEU A 56 -10.58 7.63 -7.40
CA LEU A 56 -11.58 7.96 -8.41
C LEU A 56 -10.95 8.29 -9.77
N GLU A 57 -9.85 9.04 -9.78
CA GLU A 57 -9.08 9.35 -11.00
C GLU A 57 -8.49 8.09 -11.66
N LYS A 58 -7.96 7.15 -10.86
CA LYS A 58 -7.47 5.85 -11.36
C LYS A 58 -8.59 5.05 -12.03
N ILE A 59 -9.79 5.06 -11.47
CA ILE A 59 -10.95 4.38 -12.04
C ILE A 59 -11.35 5.05 -13.34
N TYR A 60 -11.48 6.38 -13.34
CA TYR A 60 -11.80 7.18 -14.51
C TYR A 60 -10.86 6.90 -15.68
N ASN A 61 -9.55 6.91 -15.43
CA ASN A 61 -8.53 6.70 -16.46
C ASN A 61 -8.52 5.26 -17.02
N ASN A 62 -8.92 4.28 -16.21
CA ASN A 62 -8.95 2.87 -16.61
C ASN A 62 -10.33 2.36 -17.02
N PHE A 63 -11.35 3.21 -17.04
CA PHE A 63 -12.75 2.85 -17.23
C PHE A 63 -12.98 2.13 -18.58
N SER A 64 -12.45 2.68 -19.68
CA SER A 64 -12.63 2.08 -21.02
C SER A 64 -11.84 0.78 -21.22
N LYS A 65 -10.84 0.50 -20.37
CA LYS A 65 -10.04 -0.73 -20.47
C LYS A 65 -10.70 -1.93 -19.80
N ASN A 66 -11.72 -1.72 -18.96
CA ASN A 66 -12.25 -2.76 -18.07
C ASN A 66 -13.77 -2.68 -17.94
N THR A 67 -14.47 -2.46 -19.06
CA THR A 67 -15.91 -2.20 -19.11
C THR A 67 -16.76 -3.20 -18.31
N GLU A 68 -16.41 -4.49 -18.37
CA GLU A 68 -17.11 -5.56 -17.64
C GLU A 68 -16.90 -5.49 -16.11
N LEU A 69 -15.78 -4.93 -15.65
CA LEU A 69 -15.42 -4.82 -14.23
C LEU A 69 -15.74 -3.45 -13.62
N ASN A 70 -16.26 -2.50 -14.40
CA ASN A 70 -16.43 -1.13 -13.93
C ASN A 70 -17.35 -1.08 -12.70
N ASP A 71 -18.53 -1.72 -12.75
CA ASP A 71 -19.45 -1.76 -11.61
C ASP A 71 -18.82 -2.39 -10.37
N LYS A 72 -18.05 -3.47 -10.54
CA LYS A 72 -17.30 -4.08 -9.44
C LYS A 72 -16.28 -3.11 -8.85
N ARG A 73 -15.44 -2.50 -9.68
CA ARG A 73 -14.38 -1.57 -9.24
C ARG A 73 -14.94 -0.36 -8.53
N CYS A 74 -16.07 0.15 -9.03
CA CYS A 74 -16.82 1.23 -8.39
C CYS A 74 -17.31 0.81 -7.00
N ASN A 75 -17.91 -0.37 -6.87
CA ASN A 75 -18.33 -0.88 -5.57
C ASN A 75 -17.15 -1.14 -4.63
N ASP A 76 -16.04 -1.70 -5.13
CA ASP A 76 -14.81 -1.93 -4.35
C ASP A 76 -14.22 -0.63 -3.82
N PHE A 77 -14.18 0.41 -4.65
CA PHE A 77 -13.72 1.73 -4.26
C PHE A 77 -14.61 2.35 -3.18
N LEU A 78 -15.94 2.23 -3.32
CA LEU A 78 -16.86 2.75 -2.31
C LEU A 78 -16.78 1.97 -1.02
N TYR A 79 -16.66 0.64 -1.08
CA TYR A 79 -16.41 -0.18 0.09
C TYR A 79 -15.13 0.26 0.78
N TRP A 80 -14.03 0.44 0.03
CA TRP A 80 -12.77 0.93 0.57
C TRP A 80 -12.94 2.29 1.25
N TRP A 81 -13.64 3.24 0.62
CA TRP A 81 -13.92 4.54 1.21
C TRP A 81 -14.74 4.41 2.49
N TYR A 82 -15.82 3.64 2.45
CA TYR A 82 -16.69 3.39 3.61
C TYR A 82 -15.95 2.71 4.75
N TYR A 83 -15.11 1.72 4.45
CA TYR A 83 -14.31 1.00 5.42
C TYR A 83 -13.35 1.96 6.12
N ASN A 84 -12.61 2.78 5.37
CA ASN A 84 -11.67 3.74 5.95
C ASN A 84 -12.39 4.86 6.73
N LEU A 85 -13.53 5.31 6.23
CA LEU A 85 -14.38 6.29 6.91
C LEU A 85 -14.92 5.71 8.23
N ASN A 86 -15.50 4.51 8.21
CA ASN A 86 -16.07 3.87 9.39
C ASN A 86 -14.98 3.47 10.39
N TYR A 87 -13.86 2.90 9.93
CA TYR A 87 -12.73 2.55 10.78
C TYR A 87 -12.21 3.75 11.58
N THR A 88 -12.18 4.93 10.94
CA THR A 88 -11.64 6.14 11.56
C THR A 88 -12.69 6.94 12.34
N TYR A 89 -13.97 6.88 11.93
CA TYR A 89 -15.03 7.81 12.38
C TYR A 89 -16.35 7.14 12.84
N ASN A 90 -16.39 5.82 13.06
CA ASN A 90 -17.60 5.08 13.50
C ASN A 90 -18.20 5.55 14.84
N LYS A 91 -17.45 6.25 15.68
CA LYS A 91 -17.91 6.74 16.99
C LYS A 91 -18.63 8.09 16.91
N LEU A 92 -18.72 8.70 15.74
CA LEU A 92 -19.38 9.99 15.56
C LEU A 92 -20.90 9.86 15.66
N SER A 93 -21.55 10.96 16.04
CA SER A 93 -23.01 11.03 15.94
C SER A 93 -23.46 10.87 14.48
N THR A 94 -24.66 10.32 14.26
CA THR A 94 -25.25 10.17 12.92
C THR A 94 -25.25 11.49 12.14
N SER A 95 -25.48 12.62 12.82
CA SER A 95 -25.47 13.96 12.23
C SER A 95 -24.08 14.35 11.70
N GLU A 96 -23.02 14.14 12.49
CA GLU A 96 -21.65 14.43 12.09
C GLU A 96 -21.18 13.50 10.97
N TYR A 97 -21.49 12.21 11.06
CA TYR A 97 -21.21 11.24 10.01
C TYR A 97 -21.84 11.66 8.67
N ASN A 98 -23.12 12.07 8.70
CA ASN A 98 -23.82 12.54 7.51
C ASN A 98 -23.19 13.82 6.92
N LYS A 99 -22.68 14.73 7.76
CA LYS A 99 -21.95 15.92 7.28
C LYS A 99 -20.68 15.52 6.53
N ILE A 100 -19.91 14.55 7.04
CA ILE A 100 -18.72 14.04 6.36
C ILE A 100 -19.11 13.42 5.01
N VAL A 101 -20.10 12.53 4.99
CA VAL A 101 -20.58 11.90 3.76
C VAL A 101 -21.01 12.96 2.73
N ASN A 102 -21.72 14.00 3.15
CA ASN A 102 -22.14 15.09 2.27
C ASN A 102 -20.95 15.89 1.71
N ALA A 103 -19.88 16.09 2.48
CA ALA A 103 -18.66 16.71 1.97
C ALA A 103 -17.99 15.85 0.88
N PHE A 104 -17.95 14.53 1.04
CA PHE A 104 -17.47 13.63 -0.02
C PHE A 104 -18.37 13.66 -1.27
N LYS A 105 -19.70 13.73 -1.10
CA LYS A 105 -20.64 13.92 -2.21
C LYS A 105 -20.38 15.24 -2.96
N ALA A 106 -20.09 16.32 -2.25
CA ALA A 106 -19.75 17.61 -2.85
C ALA A 106 -18.46 17.53 -3.67
N VAL A 107 -17.41 16.88 -3.15
CA VAL A 107 -16.16 16.64 -3.88
C VAL A 107 -16.39 15.82 -5.15
N TRP A 108 -17.18 14.74 -5.05
CA TRP A 108 -17.55 13.95 -6.21
C TRP A 108 -18.23 14.78 -7.29
N LYS A 109 -19.23 15.57 -6.92
CA LYS A 109 -19.96 16.48 -7.83
C LYS A 109 -19.03 17.51 -8.48
N ASN A 110 -18.08 18.05 -7.72
CA ASN A 110 -17.06 18.96 -8.25
C ASN A 110 -16.20 18.28 -9.31
N ILE A 111 -15.83 17.01 -9.11
CA ILE A 111 -15.08 16.21 -10.08
C ILE A 111 -15.93 15.92 -11.33
N GLU A 112 -17.20 15.58 -11.18
CA GLU A 112 -18.12 15.40 -12.32
C GLU A 112 -18.22 16.66 -13.18
N ILE A 113 -18.33 17.83 -12.56
CA ILE A 113 -18.35 19.13 -13.27
C ILE A 113 -17.04 19.34 -14.04
N LEU A 114 -15.89 18.99 -13.47
CA LEU A 114 -14.59 19.07 -14.15
C LEU A 114 -14.51 18.15 -15.37
N GLN A 115 -15.13 16.97 -15.33
CA GLN A 115 -15.07 15.96 -16.40
C GLN A 115 -16.18 16.10 -17.46
N LYS A 116 -17.16 17.00 -17.28
CA LYS A 116 -18.23 17.30 -18.25
C LYS A 116 -18.85 16.02 -18.83
N ASN A 117 -18.74 15.83 -20.15
CA ASN A 117 -19.36 14.75 -20.93
C ASN A 117 -18.77 13.35 -20.67
N GLN A 118 -17.77 13.23 -19.80
CA GLN A 118 -17.14 11.94 -19.45
C GLN A 118 -17.43 11.52 -18.01
N SER A 119 -18.38 12.17 -17.34
CA SER A 119 -18.80 11.83 -15.96
C SER A 119 -19.23 10.36 -15.81
N ASP A 120 -19.76 9.76 -16.86
CA ASP A 120 -20.12 8.34 -16.92
C ASP A 120 -18.95 7.39 -16.57
N LYS A 121 -17.70 7.83 -16.73
CA LYS A 121 -16.49 7.07 -16.39
C LYS A 121 -16.15 7.08 -14.90
N LEU A 122 -16.80 7.92 -14.10
CA LEU A 122 -16.50 8.11 -12.67
C LEU A 122 -17.20 7.10 -11.76
N CYS A 123 -17.98 6.15 -12.29
CA CYS A 123 -18.97 5.34 -11.56
C CYS A 123 -20.34 6.05 -11.45
N LYS A 124 -21.40 5.42 -11.97
CA LYS A 124 -22.73 6.05 -12.02
C LYS A 124 -23.47 5.91 -10.70
N ASN A 125 -23.90 7.04 -10.12
CA ASN A 125 -24.99 7.16 -9.14
C ASN A 125 -24.84 6.38 -7.81
N TYR A 126 -23.63 6.05 -7.37
CA TYR A 126 -23.47 5.26 -6.15
C TYR A 126 -23.76 6.01 -4.84
N PHE A 127 -23.79 7.34 -4.87
CA PHE A 127 -24.16 8.16 -3.72
C PHE A 127 -25.67 8.44 -3.64
N GLU A 128 -26.44 8.11 -4.67
CA GLU A 128 -27.86 8.47 -4.82
C GLU A 128 -28.70 7.30 -5.38
N PRO A 129 -29.26 6.43 -4.51
CA PRO A 129 -29.08 6.39 -3.05
C PRO A 129 -27.76 5.70 -2.65
N LEU A 130 -27.11 6.24 -1.62
CA LEU A 130 -25.95 5.60 -1.00
C LEU A 130 -26.36 4.26 -0.36
N LYS A 131 -25.75 3.17 -0.81
CA LYS A 131 -26.00 1.83 -0.28
C LYS A 131 -25.53 1.73 1.17
N SER A 132 -26.17 0.88 1.99
CA SER A 132 -25.64 0.59 3.32
C SER A 132 -24.27 -0.08 3.25
N PHE A 133 -23.46 0.09 4.30
CA PHE A 133 -22.15 -0.57 4.42
C PHE A 133 -22.25 -2.09 4.18
N GLU A 134 -23.19 -2.75 4.86
CA GLU A 134 -23.44 -4.19 4.73
C GLU A 134 -23.78 -4.61 3.30
N LYS A 135 -24.59 -3.81 2.59
CA LYS A 135 -24.93 -4.11 1.20
C LYS A 135 -23.70 -3.99 0.29
N CYS A 136 -22.90 -2.95 0.48
CA CYS A 136 -21.66 -2.73 -0.27
C CYS A 136 -20.64 -3.85 0.00
N GLU A 137 -20.51 -4.28 1.26
CA GLU A 137 -19.68 -5.41 1.68
C GLU A 137 -20.12 -6.73 1.05
N LYS A 138 -21.43 -6.97 1.00
CA LYS A 138 -21.99 -8.18 0.39
C LYS A 138 -21.76 -8.21 -1.12
N GLU A 139 -22.04 -7.11 -1.82
CA GLU A 139 -21.75 -6.97 -3.26
C GLU A 139 -20.26 -7.18 -3.55
N LYS A 140 -19.39 -6.60 -2.71
CA LYS A 140 -17.94 -6.80 -2.81
C LYS A 140 -17.56 -8.27 -2.64
N THR A 141 -17.98 -8.88 -1.54
CA THR A 141 -17.60 -10.27 -1.21
C THR A 141 -18.02 -11.26 -2.30
N VAL A 142 -19.21 -11.08 -2.86
CA VAL A 142 -19.74 -11.92 -3.95
C VAL A 142 -18.97 -11.67 -5.25
N SER A 143 -18.80 -10.41 -5.67
CA SER A 143 -18.10 -10.09 -6.91
C SER A 143 -16.59 -10.43 -6.85
N ASP A 144 -15.96 -10.34 -5.67
CA ASP A 144 -14.59 -10.80 -5.42
C ASP A 144 -14.46 -12.31 -5.62
N TYR A 145 -15.44 -13.09 -5.16
CA TYR A 145 -15.50 -14.52 -5.43
C TYR A 145 -15.57 -14.80 -6.94
N CYS A 146 -16.45 -14.10 -7.66
CA CYS A 146 -16.60 -14.27 -9.10
C CYS A 146 -15.27 -14.00 -9.85
N GLU A 147 -14.62 -12.87 -9.56
CA GLU A 147 -13.36 -12.48 -10.19
C GLU A 147 -12.23 -13.48 -9.87
N ASN A 148 -12.13 -13.90 -8.61
CA ASN A 148 -11.12 -14.87 -8.20
C ASN A 148 -11.36 -16.26 -8.80
N TYR A 149 -12.62 -16.71 -8.91
CA TYR A 149 -12.93 -17.98 -9.55
C TYR A 149 -12.47 -17.99 -11.00
N ASP A 150 -12.79 -16.94 -11.76
CA ASP A 150 -12.34 -16.80 -13.16
C ASP A 150 -10.82 -16.74 -13.28
N PHE A 151 -10.16 -16.03 -12.35
CA PHE A 151 -8.71 -16.01 -12.26
C PHE A 151 -8.14 -17.42 -12.02
N ILE A 152 -8.63 -18.13 -11.01
CA ILE A 152 -8.20 -19.50 -10.68
C ILE A 152 -8.42 -20.44 -11.88
N LYS A 153 -9.61 -20.37 -12.51
CA LYS A 153 -9.94 -21.17 -13.69
C LYS A 153 -8.97 -20.93 -14.84
N LYS A 154 -8.47 -19.70 -15.02
CA LYS A 154 -7.45 -19.37 -16.03
C LYS A 154 -6.08 -19.89 -15.62
N GLU A 155 -5.68 -19.73 -14.36
CA GLU A 155 -4.38 -20.19 -13.85
C GLU A 155 -4.25 -21.72 -13.90
N LEU A 156 -5.31 -22.46 -13.54
CA LEU A 156 -5.31 -23.93 -13.56
C LEU A 156 -5.10 -24.52 -14.96
N LYS A 157 -5.32 -23.77 -16.04
CA LYS A 157 -5.00 -24.21 -17.41
C LYS A 157 -3.50 -24.25 -17.71
N LYS A 158 -2.67 -23.55 -16.94
CA LYS A 158 -1.21 -23.50 -17.14
C LYS A 158 -0.55 -24.75 -16.56
N SER A 159 0.52 -25.24 -17.19
CA SER A 159 1.15 -26.53 -16.83
C SER A 159 1.74 -26.56 -15.41
N ASN A 160 2.47 -25.53 -14.99
CA ASN A 160 3.29 -25.53 -13.76
C ASN A 160 2.67 -24.73 -12.60
N VAL A 161 1.35 -24.79 -12.43
CA VAL A 161 0.65 -24.03 -11.39
C VAL A 161 0.39 -24.90 -10.17
N ASN A 162 0.79 -24.41 -9.00
CA ASN A 162 0.49 -25.01 -7.71
C ASN A 162 -0.95 -24.65 -7.29
N CYS A 163 -1.82 -25.65 -7.07
CA CYS A 163 -3.19 -25.42 -6.63
C CYS A 163 -3.32 -25.16 -5.11
N ALA A 164 -2.28 -25.28 -4.29
CA ALA A 164 -2.38 -25.14 -2.82
C ALA A 164 -3.20 -23.93 -2.37
N GLY A 165 -2.84 -22.72 -2.80
CA GLY A 165 -3.58 -21.50 -2.45
C GLY A 165 -5.01 -21.46 -2.99
N PHE A 166 -5.22 -21.99 -4.19
CA PHE A 166 -6.54 -22.04 -4.83
C PHE A 166 -7.47 -23.03 -4.14
N TYR A 167 -6.95 -24.20 -3.76
CA TYR A 167 -7.67 -25.23 -3.03
C TYR A 167 -8.25 -24.69 -1.72
N TYR A 168 -7.42 -24.02 -0.92
CA TYR A 168 -7.90 -23.41 0.33
C TYR A 168 -8.93 -22.31 0.06
N TYR A 169 -8.65 -21.40 -0.88
CA TYR A 169 -9.59 -20.34 -1.24
C TYR A 169 -10.97 -20.88 -1.65
N LEU A 170 -10.99 -21.86 -2.56
CA LEU A 170 -12.23 -22.49 -3.05
C LEU A 170 -12.97 -23.22 -1.93
N THR A 171 -12.24 -23.95 -1.08
CA THR A 171 -12.80 -24.67 0.07
C THR A 171 -13.45 -23.70 1.05
N GLU A 172 -12.74 -22.64 1.47
CA GLU A 172 -13.25 -21.62 2.39
C GLU A 172 -14.49 -20.89 1.85
N ASN A 173 -14.56 -20.67 0.53
CA ASN A 173 -15.67 -19.95 -0.11
C ASN A 173 -16.82 -20.86 -0.57
N SER A 174 -16.78 -22.16 -0.27
CA SER A 174 -17.85 -23.10 -0.67
C SER A 174 -19.22 -22.71 -0.10
N ASN A 175 -19.26 -22.31 1.16
CA ASN A 175 -20.48 -21.87 1.83
C ASN A 175 -21.00 -20.52 1.29
N LEU A 176 -20.08 -19.60 0.96
CA LEU A 176 -20.42 -18.33 0.31
C LEU A 176 -21.11 -18.60 -1.03
N TYR A 177 -20.55 -19.53 -1.82
CA TYR A 177 -21.15 -19.94 -3.07
C TYR A 177 -22.55 -20.52 -2.88
N GLU A 178 -22.68 -21.59 -2.09
CA GLU A 178 -23.94 -22.32 -1.91
C GLU A 178 -25.08 -21.42 -1.40
N LYS A 179 -24.78 -20.51 -0.46
CA LYS A 179 -25.81 -19.65 0.15
C LYS A 179 -26.14 -18.40 -0.64
N THR A 180 -25.15 -17.82 -1.33
CA THR A 180 -25.25 -16.46 -1.85
C THR A 180 -24.95 -16.36 -3.34
N VAL A 181 -23.81 -16.87 -3.81
CA VAL A 181 -23.37 -16.68 -5.19
C VAL A 181 -24.19 -17.51 -6.17
N SER A 182 -24.53 -18.76 -5.82
CA SER A 182 -25.38 -19.64 -6.64
C SER A 182 -26.74 -19.02 -6.96
N LYS A 183 -27.21 -18.12 -6.09
CA LYS A 183 -28.48 -17.40 -6.20
C LYS A 183 -28.32 -16.01 -6.82
N CYS A 184 -27.15 -15.67 -7.34
CA CYS A 184 -26.99 -14.46 -8.12
C CYS A 184 -27.98 -14.51 -9.29
N ARG A 185 -28.98 -13.60 -9.26
CA ARG A 185 -30.15 -13.44 -10.16
C ARG A 185 -31.50 -13.94 -9.64
N GLU A 186 -31.56 -14.74 -8.57
CA GLU A 186 -32.85 -15.19 -8.00
C GLU A 186 -33.60 -14.07 -7.26
N ASN A 187 -32.89 -13.03 -6.83
CA ASN A 187 -33.46 -11.88 -6.15
C ASN A 187 -33.23 -10.64 -7.02
N GLU A 188 -34.14 -9.65 -6.98
CA GLU A 188 -34.05 -8.34 -7.66
C GLU A 188 -32.75 -7.53 -7.38
N LYS A 189 -31.80 -8.09 -6.63
CA LYS A 189 -30.51 -7.53 -6.27
C LYS A 189 -29.40 -8.38 -6.91
N ASN A 190 -28.78 -7.83 -7.96
CA ASN A 190 -27.59 -8.42 -8.59
C ASN A 190 -26.33 -8.10 -7.75
N TYR A 191 -25.87 -9.07 -6.95
CA TYR A 191 -24.63 -8.94 -6.17
C TYR A 191 -23.37 -9.32 -6.98
N CYS A 192 -23.52 -10.00 -8.11
CA CYS A 192 -22.43 -10.49 -8.96
C CYS A 192 -21.98 -9.42 -9.96
N LEU A 193 -21.74 -8.20 -9.50
CA LEU A 193 -21.42 -7.01 -10.32
C LEU A 193 -20.40 -7.34 -11.44
N GLY A 194 -20.83 -7.27 -12.69
CA GLY A 194 -19.98 -7.55 -13.86
C GLY A 194 -19.81 -9.03 -14.26
N PHE A 195 -20.35 -9.98 -13.49
CA PHE A 195 -20.18 -11.43 -13.73
C PHE A 195 -21.51 -12.14 -13.91
N ASN A 196 -21.94 -12.23 -15.17
CA ASN A 196 -23.21 -12.82 -15.56
C ASN A 196 -23.33 -14.32 -15.21
N ASP A 197 -22.26 -15.08 -15.42
CA ASP A 197 -22.28 -16.54 -15.24
C ASP A 197 -21.85 -16.99 -13.85
N CYS A 198 -21.62 -16.05 -12.92
CA CYS A 198 -21.04 -16.37 -11.61
C CYS A 198 -21.91 -17.30 -10.76
N HIS A 199 -23.23 -17.32 -10.99
CA HIS A 199 -24.14 -18.29 -10.38
C HIS A 199 -23.78 -19.77 -10.70
N THR A 200 -23.01 -20.01 -11.76
CA THR A 200 -22.53 -21.35 -12.16
C THR A 200 -21.13 -21.69 -11.62
N TYR A 201 -20.49 -20.77 -10.89
CA TYR A 201 -19.10 -20.91 -10.45
C TYR A 201 -18.99 -21.79 -9.21
N ASP A 202 -19.46 -23.03 -9.31
CA ASP A 202 -19.36 -24.00 -8.22
C ASP A 202 -17.88 -24.32 -7.96
N PRO A 203 -17.38 -24.10 -6.72
CA PRO A 203 -15.99 -24.38 -6.39
C PRO A 203 -15.63 -25.86 -6.58
N LYS A 204 -16.60 -26.79 -6.48
CA LYS A 204 -16.39 -28.23 -6.72
C LYS A 204 -15.81 -28.50 -8.10
N LEU A 205 -16.23 -27.74 -9.11
CA LEU A 205 -15.76 -27.90 -10.50
C LEU A 205 -14.25 -27.65 -10.63
N LEU A 206 -13.70 -26.69 -9.88
CA LEU A 206 -12.25 -26.39 -9.88
C LEU A 206 -11.49 -27.23 -8.87
N LEU A 207 -12.12 -27.59 -7.74
CA LEU A 207 -11.54 -28.53 -6.76
C LEU A 207 -11.35 -29.93 -7.36
N ASP A 208 -12.16 -30.30 -8.35
CA ASP A 208 -12.04 -31.57 -9.07
C ASP A 208 -10.93 -31.59 -10.13
N ASP A 209 -10.24 -30.47 -10.36
CA ASP A 209 -9.04 -30.42 -11.20
C ASP A 209 -7.94 -31.33 -10.63
N GLY A 210 -7.20 -32.02 -11.50
CA GLY A 210 -6.17 -32.97 -11.10
C GLY A 210 -5.11 -32.37 -10.17
N LYS A 211 -4.73 -31.10 -10.37
CA LYS A 211 -3.75 -30.40 -9.52
C LYS A 211 -4.29 -30.15 -8.13
N CYS A 212 -5.57 -29.82 -8.03
CA CYS A 212 -6.25 -29.56 -6.76
C CYS A 212 -6.55 -30.86 -6.02
N LYS A 213 -6.83 -31.95 -6.73
CA LYS A 213 -6.92 -33.31 -6.14
C LYS A 213 -5.59 -33.75 -5.51
N GLN A 214 -4.46 -33.48 -6.15
CA GLN A 214 -3.14 -33.74 -5.56
C GLN A 214 -2.92 -32.92 -4.29
N THR A 215 -3.27 -31.63 -4.31
CA THR A 215 -3.23 -30.80 -3.09
C THR A 215 -4.10 -31.40 -1.98
N LYS A 216 -5.35 -31.79 -2.27
CA LYS A 216 -6.26 -32.40 -1.30
C LYS A 216 -5.68 -33.66 -0.66
N GLN A 217 -5.01 -34.51 -1.44
CA GLN A 217 -4.33 -35.71 -0.93
C GLN A 217 -3.21 -35.33 0.04
N ALA A 218 -2.32 -34.40 -0.36
CA ALA A 218 -1.23 -33.93 0.49
C ALA A 218 -1.71 -33.26 1.79
N GLU A 219 -2.84 -32.54 1.75
CA GLU A 219 -3.47 -32.00 2.97
C GLU A 219 -4.02 -33.10 3.86
N THR A 220 -4.70 -34.10 3.28
CA THR A 220 -5.25 -35.25 4.03
C THR A 220 -4.15 -36.05 4.72
N GLU A 221 -3.03 -36.29 4.03
CA GLU A 221 -1.86 -36.95 4.61
C GLU A 221 -1.27 -36.15 5.77
N ARG A 222 -1.21 -34.82 5.65
CA ARG A 222 -0.73 -33.94 6.72
C ARG A 222 -1.66 -33.98 7.93
N ASP A 223 -2.97 -33.88 7.72
CA ASP A 223 -3.96 -33.93 8.81
C ASP A 223 -3.89 -35.27 9.55
N ASN A 224 -3.72 -36.39 8.81
CA ASN A 224 -3.53 -37.71 9.40
C ASN A 224 -2.24 -37.79 10.24
N LEU A 225 -1.15 -37.19 9.76
CA LEU A 225 0.12 -37.14 10.50
C LEU A 225 0.01 -36.28 11.77
N GLU A 226 -0.69 -35.14 11.70
CA GLU A 226 -0.95 -34.28 12.86
C GLU A 226 -1.84 -34.99 13.89
N GLU A 227 -2.86 -35.72 13.45
CA GLU A 227 -3.71 -36.53 14.33
C GLU A 227 -2.90 -37.66 15.00
N LEU A 228 -2.01 -38.33 14.25
CA LEU A 228 -1.14 -39.36 14.78
C LEU A 228 -0.14 -38.79 15.80
N ALA A 229 0.44 -37.62 15.52
CA ALA A 229 1.33 -36.91 16.44
C ALA A 229 0.59 -36.46 17.71
N GLY A 230 -0.64 -35.94 17.59
CA GLY A 230 -1.47 -35.57 18.73
C GLY A 230 -1.87 -36.77 19.60
N LYS A 231 -2.01 -37.96 19.00
CA LYS A 231 -2.24 -39.23 19.72
C LYS A 231 -0.96 -39.85 20.30
N SER A 232 0.21 -39.48 19.78
CA SER A 232 1.52 -40.00 20.19
C SER A 232 2.10 -39.20 21.37
N THR A 233 1.42 -39.25 22.52
CA THR A 233 1.96 -38.76 23.82
C THR A 233 2.20 -39.90 24.82
N LEU A 234 2.39 -41.13 24.34
CA LEU A 234 2.80 -42.24 25.21
C LEU A 234 4.32 -42.42 25.13
N CYS A 235 5.05 -41.74 26.01
CA CYS A 235 6.49 -41.94 26.15
C CYS A 235 6.78 -43.38 26.64
N PRO A 236 7.81 -44.06 26.09
CA PRO A 236 8.33 -45.29 26.65
C PRO A 236 8.82 -45.08 28.09
N PRO A 237 8.75 -46.09 28.98
CA PRO A 237 9.11 -45.96 30.40
C PRO A 237 10.56 -45.54 30.69
N GLU A 238 11.45 -45.55 29.69
CA GLU A 238 12.90 -45.39 29.87
C GLU A 238 13.47 -44.07 29.32
N SER A 239 12.68 -43.24 28.64
CA SER A 239 13.16 -41.96 28.09
C SER A 239 12.64 -40.76 28.90
N ARG A 240 13.55 -39.90 29.36
CA ARG A 240 13.19 -38.57 29.91
C ARG A 240 12.69 -37.69 28.78
N CYS A 241 11.37 -37.56 28.65
CA CYS A 241 10.76 -36.64 27.72
C CYS A 241 10.98 -35.22 28.22
N VAL A 242 11.62 -34.40 27.37
CA VAL A 242 11.76 -32.97 27.59
C VAL A 242 10.46 -32.34 27.12
N GLU A 243 9.79 -31.58 27.99
CA GLU A 243 8.57 -30.86 27.67
C GLU A 243 8.79 -29.96 26.44
N ASP A 244 7.87 -29.95 25.46
CA ASP A 244 7.97 -29.11 24.25
C ASP A 244 8.18 -27.61 24.57
N ALA A 245 7.78 -27.20 25.78
CA ALA A 245 8.05 -25.89 26.35
C ALA A 245 9.55 -25.55 26.46
N PHE A 246 10.44 -26.53 26.47
CA PHE A 246 11.90 -26.33 26.47
C PHE A 246 12.45 -26.10 25.05
N ILE A 247 11.90 -26.76 24.02
CA ILE A 247 12.34 -26.60 22.63
C ILE A 247 11.86 -25.27 22.05
N TYR A 248 10.63 -24.84 22.36
CA TYR A 248 10.10 -23.53 21.96
C TYR A 248 10.67 -22.33 22.74
N ARG A 249 11.62 -22.54 23.67
CA ARG A 249 12.42 -21.44 24.24
C ARG A 249 13.48 -20.89 23.28
N SER A 250 13.69 -21.48 22.10
CA SER A 250 14.47 -20.84 21.05
C SER A 250 13.69 -19.66 20.46
N ILE A 251 14.20 -18.45 20.63
CA ILE A 251 13.60 -17.22 20.08
C ILE A 251 13.57 -17.33 18.55
N THR A 252 12.38 -17.39 17.96
CA THR A 252 12.19 -17.37 16.50
C THR A 252 11.78 -15.97 16.04
N PHE A 253 11.98 -15.65 14.75
CA PHE A 253 11.71 -14.32 14.18
C PHE A 253 10.24 -13.87 14.28
N SER A 254 9.31 -14.79 14.59
CA SER A 254 7.87 -14.56 14.76
C SER A 254 7.48 -14.23 16.21
N ASP A 255 8.41 -14.25 17.16
CA ASP A 255 8.12 -14.03 18.57
C ASP A 255 8.02 -12.52 18.87
N TYR A 256 6.97 -12.07 19.55
CA TYR A 256 6.81 -10.67 19.97
C TYR A 256 7.94 -10.20 20.90
N ARG A 257 8.61 -11.13 21.60
CA ARG A 257 9.83 -10.86 22.38
C ARG A 257 10.99 -10.40 21.51
N PHE A 258 11.05 -10.82 20.25
CA PHE A 258 12.03 -10.35 19.26
C PHE A 258 11.84 -8.87 18.91
N ILE A 259 10.58 -8.43 18.79
CA ILE A 259 10.24 -7.01 18.58
C ILE A 259 10.72 -6.17 19.76
N SER A 260 10.47 -6.64 21.00
CA SER A 260 10.97 -5.96 22.20
C SER A 260 12.50 -5.87 22.23
N LEU A 261 13.21 -6.92 21.79
CA LEU A 261 14.68 -6.91 21.71
C LEU A 261 15.20 -5.94 20.64
N ILE A 262 14.54 -5.82 19.49
CA ILE A 262 14.87 -4.83 18.45
C ILE A 262 14.69 -3.42 19.01
N VAL A 263 13.55 -3.14 19.64
CA VAL A 263 13.25 -1.82 20.21
C VAL A 263 14.27 -1.46 21.30
N LEU A 264 14.59 -2.38 22.20
CA LEU A 264 15.61 -2.18 23.23
C LEU A 264 17.00 -1.97 22.64
N SER A 265 17.35 -2.69 21.57
CA SER A 265 18.63 -2.51 20.87
C SER A 265 18.74 -1.13 20.22
N ILE A 266 17.68 -0.68 19.53
CA ILE A 266 17.61 0.67 18.95
C ILE A 266 17.71 1.73 20.04
N TRP A 267 16.98 1.56 21.16
CA TRP A 267 17.05 2.46 22.31
C TRP A 267 18.45 2.51 22.92
N ALA A 268 19.12 1.38 23.09
CA ALA A 268 20.49 1.31 23.60
C ALA A 268 21.48 2.02 22.67
N ILE A 269 21.33 1.88 21.35
CA ILE A 269 22.15 2.58 20.35
C ILE A 269 21.92 4.09 20.44
N LEU A 270 20.66 4.55 20.48
CA LEU A 270 20.33 5.97 20.58
C LEU A 270 20.89 6.60 21.87
N LEU A 271 20.74 5.91 23.00
CA LEU A 271 21.32 6.34 24.28
C LEU A 271 22.85 6.38 24.19
N SER A 272 23.47 5.36 23.63
CA SER A 272 24.93 5.32 23.46
C SER A 272 25.43 6.48 22.59
N LEU A 273 24.75 6.79 21.48
CA LEU A 273 25.07 7.94 20.63
C LEU A 273 24.86 9.27 21.36
N PHE A 274 23.81 9.39 22.17
CA PHE A 274 23.58 10.57 23.00
C PHE A 274 24.68 10.76 24.05
N PHE A 275 25.09 9.68 24.72
CA PHE A 275 26.21 9.71 25.66
C PHE A 275 27.53 10.04 24.96
N LEU A 276 27.82 9.44 23.81
CA LEU A 276 29.01 9.78 23.02
C LEU A 276 28.98 11.25 22.55
N TYR A 277 27.83 11.75 22.09
CA TYR A 277 27.66 13.14 21.72
C TYR A 277 27.91 14.10 22.90
N LYS A 278 27.42 13.75 24.09
CA LYS A 278 27.52 14.59 25.29
C LYS A 278 28.89 14.54 25.98
N PHE A 279 29.55 13.38 25.96
CA PHE A 279 30.78 13.12 26.73
C PHE A 279 32.05 13.01 25.88
N THR A 280 31.95 12.99 24.54
CA THR A 280 33.12 13.05 23.67
C THR A 280 33.30 14.48 23.16
N PRO A 281 34.50 15.09 23.24
CA PRO A 281 34.71 16.49 22.88
C PRO A 281 34.81 16.70 21.36
N PHE A 282 33.90 16.11 20.58
CA PHE A 282 33.85 16.25 19.12
C PHE A 282 33.26 17.59 18.64
N GLY A 283 32.76 18.43 19.55
CA GLY A 283 32.27 19.77 19.23
C GLY A 283 33.32 20.66 18.57
N SER A 284 34.61 20.54 18.93
CA SER A 284 35.67 21.35 18.29
C SER A 284 36.09 20.81 16.91
N SER A 285 36.12 19.48 16.73
CA SER A 285 36.51 18.84 15.47
C SER A 285 35.46 19.02 14.36
N ILE A 286 34.17 18.93 14.69
CA ILE A 286 33.09 19.18 13.71
C ILE A 286 33.09 20.64 13.28
N ASN A 287 33.30 21.58 14.21
CA ASN A 287 33.38 22.99 13.87
C ASN A 287 34.61 23.29 13.00
N ASN A 288 35.73 22.59 13.22
CA ASN A 288 36.91 22.69 12.36
C ASN A 288 36.66 22.13 10.94
N ILE A 289 35.89 21.05 10.80
CA ILE A 289 35.52 20.49 9.48
C ILE A 289 34.55 21.42 8.75
N LEU A 290 33.54 21.97 9.44
CA LEU A 290 32.62 22.96 8.86
C LEU A 290 33.34 24.26 8.48
N ARG A 291 34.28 24.72 9.30
CA ARG A 291 35.13 25.88 9.00
C ARG A 291 36.05 25.62 7.81
N ARG A 292 36.64 24.42 7.68
CA ARG A 292 37.41 24.01 6.49
C ARG A 292 36.55 23.99 5.23
N LYS A 293 35.31 23.50 5.29
CA LYS A 293 34.37 23.55 4.14
C LYS A 293 33.99 24.98 3.75
N ASN A 294 33.79 25.88 4.72
CA ASN A 294 33.51 27.29 4.43
C ASN A 294 34.71 28.04 3.84
N ILE A 295 35.94 27.70 4.23
CA ILE A 295 37.16 28.26 3.63
C ILE A 295 37.29 27.80 2.16
N ILE A 296 37.05 26.52 1.87
CA ILE A 296 37.09 25.99 0.49
C ILE A 296 36.02 26.66 -0.39
N LYS A 297 34.81 26.89 0.13
CA LYS A 297 33.74 27.58 -0.61
C LYS A 297 34.06 29.06 -0.88
N LYS A 298 34.79 29.74 0.02
CA LYS A 298 35.21 31.13 -0.18
C LYS A 298 36.27 31.26 -1.27
N ASN A 299 37.25 30.36 -1.29
CA ASN A 299 38.32 30.39 -2.29
C ASN A 299 37.81 30.13 -3.71
N ILE A 300 36.81 29.25 -3.87
CA ILE A 300 36.20 28.97 -5.19
C ILE A 300 35.41 30.18 -5.72
N HIS A 301 34.81 31.01 -4.85
CA HIS A 301 34.08 32.22 -5.26
C HIS A 301 34.99 33.42 -5.53
N GLU A 302 36.25 33.39 -5.09
CA GLU A 302 37.22 34.48 -5.29
C GLU A 302 38.06 34.27 -6.56
N GLU A 303 38.21 33.02 -7.03
CA GLU A 303 38.79 32.70 -8.35
C GLU A 303 37.83 32.88 -9.53
N GLU A 304 36.49 32.84 -9.32
CA GLU A 304 35.49 32.97 -10.40
C GLU A 304 35.25 34.43 -10.86
N PHE A 305 35.81 35.43 -10.16
CA PHE A 305 35.68 36.85 -10.51
C PHE A 305 36.89 37.46 -11.23
N HIS A 306 37.99 36.71 -11.40
CA HIS A 306 39.21 37.22 -12.05
C HIS A 306 39.46 36.70 -13.48
N GLU A 307 38.59 35.87 -14.05
CA GLU A 307 38.79 35.25 -15.38
C GLU A 307 37.81 35.75 -16.47
N LEU A 308 37.12 36.88 -16.26
CA LEU A 308 36.09 37.41 -17.18
C LEU A 308 36.30 38.86 -17.68
N LEU A 309 37.53 39.36 -17.68
CA LEU A 309 37.85 40.68 -18.27
C LEU A 309 39.09 40.64 -19.18
N GLU A 310 39.06 39.76 -20.18
CA GLU A 310 40.01 39.81 -21.31
C GLU A 310 39.27 39.55 -22.62
N SER A 311 38.77 40.62 -23.27
CA SER A 311 38.88 40.77 -24.72
C SER A 311 38.58 42.22 -25.16
N ASP A 312 39.61 42.83 -25.74
CA ASP A 312 39.64 43.72 -26.91
C ASP A 312 38.89 45.05 -26.92
N SER A 313 39.66 46.16 -26.91
CA SER A 313 39.63 47.15 -28.01
C SER A 313 40.78 48.17 -27.95
N GLU A 314 41.45 48.29 -29.10
CA GLU A 314 42.07 49.47 -29.74
C GLU A 314 43.42 50.07 -29.27
N ASP A 315 44.42 49.79 -30.11
CA ASP A 315 45.42 50.70 -30.73
C ASP A 315 45.66 52.11 -30.13
N ALA A 316 46.88 52.32 -29.63
CA ALA A 316 47.85 53.29 -30.19
C ALA A 316 49.19 53.25 -29.41
N PRO A 317 50.38 53.42 -30.06
CA PRO A 317 51.67 53.12 -29.46
C PRO A 317 52.40 54.39 -28.98
N ILE A 318 52.72 54.53 -27.68
CA ILE A 318 53.64 55.59 -27.21
C ILE A 318 54.57 55.13 -26.06
N ASN A 319 55.83 54.95 -26.45
CA ASN A 319 57.11 55.22 -25.76
C ASN A 319 57.43 54.68 -24.35
N PHE A 320 58.46 53.83 -24.36
CA PHE A 320 59.38 53.50 -23.28
C PHE A 320 59.97 54.75 -22.60
N ILE A 321 59.85 54.83 -21.27
CA ILE A 321 60.85 55.47 -20.42
C ILE A 321 61.23 54.51 -19.29
N ASN A 322 62.46 54.00 -19.38
CA ASN A 322 63.17 53.28 -18.32
C ASN A 322 63.18 54.10 -17.03
N ARG A 323 62.69 53.53 -15.93
CA ARG A 323 63.18 53.86 -14.59
C ARG A 323 63.35 52.59 -13.75
N GLU A 324 64.59 52.15 -13.76
CA GLU A 324 65.19 51.20 -12.84
C GLU A 324 65.19 51.81 -11.43
N TYR A 325 64.40 51.27 -10.50
CA TYR A 325 64.47 51.63 -9.09
C TYR A 325 65.18 50.52 -8.31
N ARG A 326 66.35 50.91 -7.78
CA ARG A 326 67.26 50.07 -7.02
C ARG A 326 66.69 49.74 -5.63
N ILE A 327 66.86 48.47 -5.29
CA ILE A 327 66.58 47.85 -3.99
C ILE A 327 67.57 48.38 -2.95
N THR A 328 67.09 48.61 -1.72
CA THR A 328 67.92 48.47 -0.52
C THR A 328 67.15 47.72 0.55
N TYR A 329 67.62 46.52 0.87
CA TYR A 329 67.32 45.80 2.10
C TYR A 329 68.01 46.49 3.28
N ASN A 330 67.36 46.53 4.43
CA ASN A 330 68.10 46.52 5.69
C ASN A 330 67.42 45.59 6.70
N ARG A 331 68.24 44.67 7.21
CA ARG A 331 68.06 43.86 8.42
C ARG A 331 68.24 44.78 9.63
N ASP A 332 67.28 44.77 10.55
CA ASP A 332 67.34 44.11 11.87
C ASP A 332 65.99 44.21 12.57
#